data_AF-A0AA36FJK5-F1
#
_entry.id   AF-A0AA36FJK5-F1
#
_cell.length_a   1.000
_cell.length_b   1.000
_cell.length_c   1.000
_cell.angle_alpha   90.00
_cell.angle_beta   90.00
_cell.angle_gamma   90.00
#
_symmetry.space_group_name_H-M   'P 1'
#
loop_
_entity.id
_entity.type
_entity.pdbx_description
1 polymer ?
#
loop_
_entity_poly.entity_id
_entity_poly.type
_entity_poly.pdbx_seq_one_letter_code
_entity_poly.pdbx_strand_id
1 'polypeptide(L)'
;MDLVCDKQFASTHAQMSVMGGFLAGAFILGSLSDIIGRRKILLISYLLNICTSIGTTWVPEFISLTVIRFAQGIACAGIITTAFVIGIEIVGPTYRKITGILFEFFFAFGFVLLAGLAYLIRDWEYLELAVSLPSITYIIIWLYIPESPRWLQSQGERERFEDVMRKIAEGNGVEVSPKLFDSLEFRENVKSVPLWIIFTSKKLTIQSLIIFLNWFVVSMVYYGLSLNSVNLGGNIFLNFFFIGLAEFPAYFLCILIIDKVGRKPVYCTSMILGGISCVSSLVTMMYLKEYVGFTIALTTFGKFNLAASFAVIYVISGELFPTVIRNGAVGTSSCFARIGGMVAPYVAEASNVLASPYNQLVPSLCFGISAIIAGCFALILPETLNRHLPDDIAEAENQESEGSSILDKRTLSLSEQGNHVQYTELKTFDNKV
;
A
#
# COMPACT_ATOMS: atom_id res chain seq x y z
N MET A 1 29.76 11.94 8.78
CA MET A 1 29.46 11.74 10.21
C MET A 1 29.90 10.34 10.61
N ASP A 2 30.86 10.20 11.52
CA ASP A 2 31.20 8.90 12.10
C ASP A 2 30.18 8.52 13.18
N LEU A 3 29.16 7.75 12.78
CA LEU A 3 28.08 7.28 13.66
C LEU A 3 28.35 5.89 14.27
N VAL A 4 29.59 5.40 14.20
CA VAL A 4 29.90 3.97 14.32
C VAL A 4 30.15 3.50 15.76
N CYS A 5 30.44 4.39 16.72
CA CYS A 5 30.93 3.94 18.03
C CYS A 5 30.08 4.29 19.28
N ASP A 6 29.31 5.39 19.31
CA ASP A 6 28.53 5.78 20.52
C ASP A 6 27.02 6.03 20.27
N LYS A 7 26.55 5.92 19.03
CA LYS A 7 25.16 6.21 18.65
C LYS A 7 24.53 5.07 17.83
N GLN A 8 24.57 3.86 18.38
CA GLN A 8 24.07 2.64 17.71
C GLN A 8 22.63 2.78 17.19
N PHE A 9 21.76 3.50 17.90
CA PHE A 9 20.36 3.72 17.48
C PHE A 9 20.13 4.95 16.60
N ALA A 10 21.14 5.77 16.30
CA ALA A 10 20.94 7.00 15.53
C ALA A 10 20.37 6.74 14.13
N SER A 11 20.91 5.73 13.43
CA SER A 11 20.37 5.30 12.12
C SER A 11 18.91 4.86 12.24
N THR A 12 18.59 4.07 13.25
CA THR A 12 17.24 3.57 13.54
C THR A 12 16.26 4.69 13.86
N HIS A 13 16.68 5.67 14.68
CA HIS A 13 15.88 6.84 15.01
C HIS A 13 15.62 7.72 13.78
N ALA A 14 16.60 7.88 12.89
CA ALA A 14 16.42 8.61 11.63
C ALA A 14 15.44 7.90 10.70
N GLN A 15 15.47 6.56 10.60
CA GLN A 15 14.51 5.80 9.80
C GLN A 15 13.09 5.85 10.39
N MET A 16 12.98 5.74 11.72
CA MET A 16 11.70 5.90 12.42
C MET A 16 11.12 7.30 12.21
N SER A 17 11.96 8.35 12.24
CA SER A 17 11.48 9.73 12.04
C SER A 17 10.89 9.93 10.65
N VAL A 18 11.43 9.30 9.60
CA VAL A 18 10.80 9.31 8.27
C VAL A 18 9.40 8.69 8.31
N MET A 19 9.23 7.54 8.97
CA MET A 19 7.92 6.87 9.05
C MET A 19 6.92 7.64 9.93
N GLY A 20 7.38 8.27 11.01
CA GLY A 20 6.58 9.18 11.83
C GLY A 20 6.17 10.42 11.05
N GLY A 21 7.09 10.97 10.24
CA GLY A 21 6.81 12.06 9.31
C GLY A 21 5.77 11.65 8.27
N PHE A 22 5.87 10.42 7.75
CA PHE A 22 4.91 9.88 6.80
C PHE A 22 3.50 9.83 7.39
N LEU A 23 3.37 9.34 8.63
CA LEU A 23 2.10 9.33 9.36
C LEU A 23 1.54 10.75 9.53
N ALA A 24 2.36 11.68 10.00
CA ALA A 24 1.96 13.08 10.19
C ALA A 24 1.55 13.74 8.86
N GLY A 25 2.30 13.51 7.78
CA GLY A 25 2.01 14.07 6.47
C GLY A 25 0.73 13.52 5.84
N ALA A 26 0.42 12.24 6.05
CA ALA A 26 -0.84 11.66 5.60
C ALA A 26 -2.05 12.34 6.26
N PHE A 27 -1.96 12.69 7.55
CA PHE A 27 -3.02 13.45 8.24
C PHE A 27 -3.04 14.92 7.84
N ILE A 28 -1.89 15.59 7.89
CA ILE A 28 -1.80 17.04 7.70
C ILE A 28 -2.02 17.37 6.22
N LEU A 29 -1.12 16.92 5.34
CA LEU A 29 -1.17 17.27 3.92
C LEU A 29 -2.28 16.52 3.20
N GLY A 30 -2.58 15.28 3.59
CA GLY A 30 -3.73 14.55 3.05
C GLY A 30 -5.04 15.31 3.29
N SER A 31 -5.36 15.66 4.54
CA SER A 31 -6.59 16.42 4.84
C SER A 31 -6.56 17.83 4.25
N LEU A 32 -5.39 18.48 4.23
CA LEU A 32 -5.27 19.81 3.64
C LEU A 32 -5.50 19.79 2.13
N SER A 33 -5.22 18.66 1.45
CA SER A 33 -5.47 18.50 0.01
C SER A 33 -6.96 18.44 -0.32
N ASP A 34 -7.79 17.97 0.61
CA ASP A 34 -9.26 18.01 0.50
C ASP A 34 -9.83 19.42 0.68
N ILE A 35 -9.14 20.29 1.44
CA ILE A 35 -9.62 21.65 1.78
C ILE A 35 -9.09 22.68 0.78
N ILE A 36 -7.77 22.70 0.53
CA ILE A 36 -7.10 23.75 -0.25
C ILE A 36 -7.11 23.44 -1.75
N GLY A 37 -7.23 22.17 -2.12
CA GLY A 37 -7.13 21.66 -3.47
C GLY A 37 -5.93 20.74 -3.64
N ARG A 38 -6.15 19.65 -4.38
CA ARG A 38 -5.17 18.59 -4.55
C ARG A 38 -3.94 19.10 -5.29
N ARG A 39 -4.12 19.85 -6.38
CA ARG A 39 -3.01 20.36 -7.20
C ARG A 39 -2.05 21.26 -6.40
N LYS A 40 -2.57 22.11 -5.51
CA LYS A 40 -1.74 23.03 -4.71
C LYS A 40 -0.93 22.28 -3.65
N ILE A 41 -1.57 21.36 -2.93
CA ILE A 41 -0.87 20.56 -1.92
C ILE A 41 0.18 19.65 -2.54
N LEU A 42 -0.08 19.15 -3.75
CA LEU A 42 0.92 18.40 -4.49
C LEU A 42 2.18 19.24 -4.72
N LEU A 43 2.06 20.48 -5.20
CA LEU A 43 3.21 21.38 -5.38
C LEU A 43 3.95 21.64 -4.06
N ILE A 44 3.23 21.98 -2.99
CA ILE A 44 3.83 22.25 -1.68
C ILE A 44 4.62 21.02 -1.18
N SER A 45 4.05 19.83 -1.36
CA SER A 45 4.69 18.58 -0.96
C SER A 45 5.96 18.31 -1.77
N TYR A 46 5.95 18.55 -3.09
CA TYR A 46 7.15 18.42 -3.93
C TYR A 46 8.22 19.44 -3.60
N LEU A 47 7.86 20.71 -3.38
CA LEU A 47 8.82 21.74 -2.97
C LEU A 47 9.45 21.39 -1.63
N LEU A 48 8.65 20.93 -0.67
CA LEU A 48 9.15 20.47 0.63
C LEU A 48 10.09 19.26 0.47
N ASN A 49 9.74 18.29 -0.38
CA ASN A 49 10.58 17.12 -0.64
C ASN A 49 11.92 17.52 -1.28
N ILE A 50 11.91 18.37 -2.32
CA ILE A 50 13.14 18.85 -2.98
C ILE A 50 14.04 19.58 -1.99
N CYS A 51 13.50 20.52 -1.22
CA CYS A 51 14.26 21.28 -0.23
C CYS A 51 14.85 20.39 0.86
N THR A 52 14.08 19.41 1.36
CA THR A 52 14.54 18.50 2.43
C THR A 52 15.54 17.47 1.92
N SER A 53 15.35 16.89 0.73
CA SER A 53 16.30 15.92 0.15
C SER A 53 17.63 16.57 -0.22
N ILE A 54 17.61 17.73 -0.89
CA ILE A 54 18.84 18.50 -1.17
C ILE A 54 19.49 18.98 0.13
N GLY A 55 18.68 19.47 1.09
CA GLY A 55 19.17 19.92 2.39
C GLY A 55 19.85 18.82 3.19
N THR A 56 19.45 17.55 3.03
CA THR A 56 20.01 16.39 3.74
C THR A 56 21.51 16.19 3.46
N THR A 57 21.99 16.56 2.27
CA THR A 57 23.39 16.38 1.86
C THR A 57 24.39 17.11 2.76
N TRP A 58 24.04 18.29 3.27
CA TRP A 58 24.98 19.15 4.02
C TRP A 58 24.68 19.26 5.51
N VAL A 59 23.90 18.34 6.08
CA VAL A 59 23.51 18.42 7.49
C VAL A 59 24.65 17.95 8.39
N PRO A 60 25.23 18.81 9.26
CA PRO A 60 26.39 18.46 10.06
C PRO A 60 26.02 17.84 11.41
N GLU A 61 24.75 17.92 11.83
CA GLU A 61 24.28 17.50 13.16
C GLU A 61 23.13 16.47 13.09
N PHE A 62 23.15 15.47 13.97
CA PHE A 62 22.16 14.39 14.02
C PHE A 62 20.72 14.88 14.30
N ILE A 63 20.53 15.88 15.17
CA ILE A 63 19.19 16.42 15.47
C ILE A 63 18.63 17.09 14.22
N SER A 64 19.43 17.95 13.58
CA SER A 64 19.09 18.59 12.31
C SER A 64 18.77 17.55 11.22
N LEU A 65 19.51 16.44 11.16
CA LEU A 65 19.26 15.35 10.21
C LEU A 65 17.91 14.69 10.48
N THR A 66 17.61 14.43 11.75
CA THR A 66 16.35 13.77 12.17
C THR A 66 15.14 14.64 11.83
N VAL A 67 15.24 15.96 12.05
CA VAL A 67 14.18 16.94 11.71
C VAL A 67 13.97 17.00 10.20
N ILE A 68 15.04 17.09 9.41
CA ILE A 68 14.95 17.11 7.94
C ILE A 68 14.35 15.79 7.41
N ARG A 69 14.77 14.64 7.95
CA ARG A 69 14.21 13.32 7.59
C ARG A 69 12.74 13.19 7.96
N PHE A 70 12.32 13.74 9.10
CA PHE A 70 10.90 13.80 9.48
C PHE A 70 10.09 14.68 8.50
N ALA A 71 10.61 15.85 8.14
CA ALA A 71 9.99 16.73 7.15
C ALA A 71 9.93 16.09 5.75
N GLN A 72 10.97 15.35 5.35
CA GLN A 72 10.99 14.55 4.13
C GLN A 72 9.90 13.46 4.15
N GLY A 73 9.69 12.82 5.30
CA GLY A 73 8.58 11.88 5.52
C GLY A 73 7.21 12.54 5.31
N ILE A 74 6.99 13.74 5.86
CA ILE A 74 5.76 14.52 5.66
C ILE A 74 5.53 14.80 4.17
N ALA A 75 6.58 15.28 3.50
CA ALA A 75 6.53 15.62 2.08
C ALA A 75 6.21 14.40 1.22
N CYS A 76 6.89 13.28 1.45
CA CYS A 76 6.67 12.03 0.73
C CYS A 76 5.23 11.52 0.89
N ALA A 77 4.67 11.56 2.10
CA ALA A 77 3.28 11.19 2.33
C ALA A 77 2.30 12.10 1.59
N GLY A 78 2.51 13.42 1.63
CA GLY A 78 1.69 14.38 0.88
C GLY A 78 1.74 14.16 -0.63
N ILE A 79 2.92 13.82 -1.17
CA ILE A 79 3.09 13.45 -2.58
C ILE A 79 2.30 12.18 -2.90
N ILE A 80 2.53 11.10 -2.15
CA ILE A 80 1.94 9.79 -2.45
C ILE A 80 0.41 9.84 -2.38
N THR A 81 -0.16 10.41 -1.32
CA THR A 81 -1.61 10.47 -1.14
C THR A 81 -2.26 11.36 -2.20
N THR A 82 -1.71 12.55 -2.41
CA THR A 82 -2.30 13.53 -3.32
C THR A 82 -2.13 13.13 -4.79
N ALA A 83 -0.98 12.60 -5.18
CA ALA A 83 -0.73 12.14 -6.55
C ALA A 83 -1.62 10.96 -6.91
N PHE A 84 -1.77 9.98 -6.01
CA PHE A 84 -2.65 8.84 -6.21
C PHE A 84 -4.10 9.27 -6.41
N VAL A 85 -4.60 10.16 -5.54
CA VAL A 85 -5.99 10.63 -5.61
C VAL A 85 -6.25 11.43 -6.89
N ILE A 86 -5.39 12.40 -7.23
CA ILE A 86 -5.55 13.17 -8.48
C ILE A 86 -5.56 12.24 -9.69
N GLY A 87 -4.63 11.27 -9.75
CA GLY A 87 -4.54 10.32 -10.86
C GLY A 87 -5.85 9.55 -11.07
N ILE A 88 -6.49 9.09 -9.99
CA ILE A 88 -7.75 8.34 -10.06
C ILE A 88 -8.96 9.25 -10.34
N GLU A 89 -8.93 10.49 -9.88
CA GLU A 89 -10.03 11.44 -10.04
C GLU A 89 -10.11 12.05 -11.45
N ILE A 90 -8.98 12.14 -12.17
CA ILE A 90 -8.93 12.63 -13.55
C ILE A 90 -9.35 11.54 -14.56
N VAL A 91 -9.11 10.26 -14.24
CA VAL A 91 -9.42 9.17 -15.18
C VAL A 91 -10.85 8.62 -15.03
N GLY A 92 -11.40 8.16 -16.16
CA GLY A 92 -12.69 7.47 -16.19
C GLY A 92 -12.68 6.14 -15.41
N PRO A 93 -13.86 5.62 -14.99
CA PRO A 93 -13.97 4.40 -14.18
C PRO A 93 -13.19 3.20 -14.72
N THR A 94 -13.16 3.01 -16.04
CA THR A 94 -12.46 1.91 -16.72
C THR A 94 -10.94 1.93 -16.50
N TYR A 95 -10.34 3.12 -16.38
CA TYR A 95 -8.89 3.29 -16.27
C TYR A 95 -8.39 3.44 -14.83
N ARG A 96 -9.28 3.58 -13.84
CA ARG A 96 -8.91 3.75 -12.42
C ARG A 96 -8.06 2.60 -11.90
N LYS A 97 -8.43 1.36 -12.25
CA LYS A 97 -7.70 0.15 -11.87
C LYS A 97 -6.25 0.21 -12.38
N ILE A 98 -6.08 0.46 -13.68
CA ILE A 98 -4.76 0.52 -14.33
C ILE A 98 -3.92 1.66 -13.74
N THR A 99 -4.54 2.83 -13.50
CA THR A 99 -3.85 4.00 -12.94
C THR A 99 -3.36 3.75 -11.52
N GLY A 100 -4.18 3.11 -10.68
CA GLY A 100 -3.78 2.72 -9.32
C GLY A 100 -2.64 1.70 -9.30
N ILE A 101 -2.66 0.73 -10.22
CA ILE A 101 -1.58 -0.26 -10.36
C ILE A 101 -0.29 0.41 -10.82
N LEU A 102 -0.37 1.27 -11.84
CA LEU A 102 0.79 1.94 -12.41
C LEU A 102 1.57 2.74 -11.34
N PHE A 103 0.86 3.28 -10.35
CA PHE A 103 1.46 3.95 -9.20
C PHE A 103 2.43 3.04 -8.42
N GLU A 104 2.03 1.81 -8.11
CA GLU A 104 2.87 0.82 -7.41
C GLU A 104 4.07 0.38 -8.27
N PHE A 105 3.88 0.27 -9.58
CA PHE A 105 4.98 -0.01 -10.52
C PHE A 105 6.07 1.07 -10.48
N PHE A 106 5.70 2.35 -10.36
CA PHE A 106 6.68 3.42 -10.21
C PHE A 106 7.42 3.36 -8.87
N PHE A 107 6.76 2.89 -7.82
CA PHE A 107 7.41 2.65 -6.53
C PHE A 107 8.49 1.56 -6.64
N ALA A 108 8.15 0.42 -7.23
CA ALA A 108 9.09 -0.68 -7.50
C ALA A 108 10.24 -0.25 -8.44
N PHE A 109 9.92 0.58 -9.45
CA PHE A 109 10.93 1.16 -10.33
C PHE A 109 11.93 2.05 -9.57
N GLY A 110 11.45 2.81 -8.59
CA GLY A 110 12.29 3.58 -7.68
C GLY A 110 13.31 2.72 -6.92
N PHE A 111 12.91 1.54 -6.42
CA PHE A 111 13.82 0.59 -5.76
C PHE A 111 14.95 0.13 -6.69
N VAL A 112 14.58 -0.29 -7.91
CA VAL A 112 15.52 -0.80 -8.91
C VAL A 112 16.46 0.31 -9.39
N LEU A 113 15.94 1.50 -9.65
CA LEU A 113 16.73 2.66 -10.04
C LEU A 113 17.70 3.07 -8.93
N LEU A 114 17.25 3.09 -7.67
CA LEU A 114 18.10 3.41 -6.52
C LEU A 114 19.23 2.38 -6.36
N ALA A 115 18.96 1.08 -6.51
CA ALA A 115 20.00 0.06 -6.51
C ALA A 115 21.07 0.31 -7.60
N GLY A 116 20.63 0.63 -8.81
CA GLY A 116 21.52 0.91 -9.94
C GLY A 116 22.37 2.16 -9.71
N LEU A 117 21.75 3.26 -9.26
CA LEU A 117 22.47 4.50 -8.93
C LEU A 117 23.44 4.30 -7.78
N ALA A 118 23.06 3.58 -6.72
CA ALA A 118 23.92 3.31 -5.58
C ALA A 118 25.11 2.39 -5.95
N TYR A 119 24.95 1.51 -6.94
CA TYR A 119 26.06 0.71 -7.47
C TYR A 119 27.10 1.57 -8.20
N LEU A 120 26.64 2.58 -8.95
CA LEU A 120 27.49 3.49 -9.73
C LEU A 120 28.11 4.61 -8.89
N ILE A 121 27.34 5.16 -7.94
CA ILE A 121 27.70 6.30 -7.10
C ILE A 121 27.81 5.82 -5.66
N ARG A 122 29.05 5.59 -5.19
CA ARG A 122 29.30 5.05 -3.85
C ARG A 122 29.29 6.09 -2.75
N ASP A 123 29.55 7.34 -3.10
CA ASP A 123 29.49 8.46 -2.17
C ASP A 123 28.02 8.85 -1.93
N TRP A 124 27.57 8.67 -0.69
CA TRP A 124 26.16 8.86 -0.32
C TRP A 124 25.66 10.29 -0.55
N GLU A 125 26.54 11.30 -0.44
CA GLU A 125 26.21 12.71 -0.70
C GLU A 125 25.86 12.93 -2.18
N TYR A 126 26.70 12.44 -3.08
CA TYR A 126 26.45 12.51 -4.52
C TYR A 126 25.28 11.62 -4.94
N LEU A 127 25.06 10.48 -4.25
CA LEU A 127 23.90 9.63 -4.48
C LEU A 127 22.58 10.33 -4.11
N GLU A 128 22.52 10.98 -2.94
CA GLU A 128 21.34 11.74 -2.51
C GLU A 128 21.05 12.88 -3.51
N LEU A 129 22.08 13.60 -3.97
CA LEU A 129 21.93 14.64 -5.00
C LEU A 129 21.47 14.07 -6.35
N ALA A 130 22.03 12.93 -6.78
CA ALA A 130 21.65 12.29 -8.04
C ALA A 130 20.19 11.83 -8.06
N VAL A 131 19.63 11.44 -6.92
CA VAL A 131 18.21 11.07 -6.77
C VAL A 131 17.32 12.31 -6.62
N SER A 132 17.82 13.35 -5.94
CA SER A 132 17.03 14.55 -5.61
C SER A 132 16.89 15.53 -6.77
N LEU A 133 17.98 15.79 -7.51
CA LEU A 133 18.00 16.81 -8.57
C LEU A 133 17.01 16.54 -9.71
N PRO A 134 16.83 15.29 -10.21
CA PRO A 134 15.80 14.99 -11.19
C PRO A 134 14.39 15.34 -10.73
N SER A 135 14.12 15.34 -9.42
CA SER A 135 12.80 15.70 -8.89
C SER A 135 12.39 17.15 -9.20
N ILE A 136 13.35 18.03 -9.51
CA ILE A 136 13.08 19.43 -9.92
C ILE A 136 12.26 19.48 -11.21
N THR A 137 12.42 18.51 -12.12
CA THR A 137 11.63 18.46 -13.36
C THR A 137 10.14 18.26 -13.08
N TYR A 138 9.78 17.79 -11.89
CA TYR A 138 8.39 17.68 -11.48
C TYR A 138 7.68 19.05 -11.47
N ILE A 139 8.37 20.14 -11.16
CA ILE A 139 7.79 21.49 -11.19
C ILE A 139 7.27 21.81 -12.59
N ILE A 140 7.98 21.35 -13.64
CA ILE A 140 7.56 21.51 -15.03
C ILE A 140 6.33 20.64 -15.31
N ILE A 141 6.32 19.38 -14.85
CA ILE A 141 5.19 18.47 -15.03
C ILE A 141 3.93 19.01 -14.33
N TRP A 142 4.08 19.58 -13.14
CA TRP A 142 2.98 20.15 -12.34
C TRP A 142 2.23 21.29 -13.06
N LEU A 143 2.90 22.03 -13.95
CA LEU A 143 2.25 23.06 -14.77
C LEU A 143 1.14 22.48 -15.67
N TYR A 144 1.30 21.23 -16.11
CA TYR A 144 0.36 20.52 -16.98
C TYR A 144 -0.71 19.73 -16.22
N ILE A 145 -0.51 19.48 -14.92
CA ILE A 145 -1.48 18.73 -14.11
C ILE A 145 -2.70 19.62 -13.83
N PRO A 146 -3.91 19.26 -14.30
CA PRO A 146 -5.12 19.98 -13.95
C PRO A 146 -5.53 19.71 -12.49
N GLU A 147 -6.38 20.56 -11.93
CA GLU A 147 -7.00 20.28 -10.64
C GLU A 147 -8.05 19.17 -10.78
N SER A 148 -8.33 18.44 -9.70
CA SER A 148 -9.30 17.35 -9.70
C SER A 148 -10.72 17.84 -10.05
N PRO A 149 -11.38 17.29 -11.08
CA PRO A 149 -12.77 17.61 -11.41
C PRO A 149 -13.71 17.28 -10.25
N ARG A 150 -13.46 16.17 -9.54
CA ARG A 150 -14.29 15.75 -8.41
C ARG A 150 -14.18 16.69 -7.22
N TRP A 151 -12.97 17.16 -6.93
CA TRP A 151 -12.75 18.16 -5.90
C TRP A 151 -13.46 19.47 -6.27
N LEU A 152 -13.31 19.96 -7.50
CA LEU A 152 -13.99 21.18 -7.97
C LEU A 152 -15.52 21.07 -7.88
N GLN A 153 -16.08 19.91 -8.24
CA GLN A 153 -17.50 19.62 -8.09
C GLN A 153 -17.94 19.64 -6.60
N SER A 154 -17.13 19.09 -5.69
CA SER A 154 -17.43 19.10 -4.25
C SER A 154 -17.34 20.49 -3.61
N GLN A 155 -16.52 21.37 -4.18
CA GLN A 155 -16.35 22.75 -3.69
C GLN A 155 -17.38 23.73 -4.28
N GLY A 156 -18.23 23.29 -5.21
CA GLY A 156 -19.18 24.20 -5.89
C GLY A 156 -18.53 25.10 -6.95
N GLU A 157 -17.27 24.85 -7.32
CA GLU A 157 -16.47 25.70 -8.22
C GLU A 157 -16.79 25.38 -9.70
N ARG A 158 -18.01 25.75 -10.13
CA ARG A 158 -18.57 25.37 -11.43
C ARG A 158 -17.75 25.84 -12.63
N GLU A 159 -17.36 27.12 -12.68
CA GLU A 159 -16.62 27.67 -13.82
C GLU A 159 -15.29 26.92 -14.04
N ARG A 160 -14.52 26.73 -12.98
CA ARG A 160 -13.26 25.99 -13.03
C ARG A 160 -13.46 24.52 -13.39
N PHE A 161 -14.54 23.91 -12.90
CA PHE A 161 -14.90 22.54 -13.26
C PHE A 161 -15.15 22.41 -14.77
N GLU A 162 -15.93 23.31 -15.35
CA GLU A 162 -16.23 23.32 -16.78
C GLU A 162 -14.95 23.51 -17.61
N ASP A 163 -14.07 24.43 -17.23
CA ASP A 163 -12.78 24.67 -17.90
C ASP A 163 -11.88 23.42 -17.91
N VAL A 164 -11.75 22.75 -16.76
CA VAL A 164 -10.94 21.52 -16.65
C VAL A 164 -11.54 20.40 -17.49
N MET A 165 -12.87 20.21 -17.43
CA MET A 165 -13.54 19.18 -18.20
C MET A 165 -13.45 19.41 -19.71
N ARG A 166 -13.53 20.66 -20.17
CA ARG A 166 -13.31 21.02 -21.58
C ARG A 166 -11.89 20.67 -22.04
N LYS A 167 -10.86 21.02 -21.25
CA LYS A 167 -9.46 20.67 -21.57
C LYS A 167 -9.22 19.16 -21.64
N ILE A 168 -9.81 18.41 -20.71
CA ILE A 168 -9.73 16.93 -20.73
C ILE A 168 -10.42 16.37 -21.98
N ALA A 169 -11.56 16.93 -22.36
CA ALA A 169 -12.31 16.47 -23.53
C ALA A 169 -11.61 16.83 -24.85
N GLU A 170 -11.04 18.04 -24.96
CA GLU A 170 -10.18 18.45 -26.07
C GLU A 170 -8.99 17.50 -26.24
N GLY A 171 -8.31 17.15 -25.14
CA GLY A 171 -7.21 16.18 -25.15
C GLY A 171 -7.62 14.77 -25.57
N ASN A 172 -8.89 14.40 -25.35
CA ASN A 172 -9.46 13.12 -25.76
C ASN A 172 -10.14 13.17 -27.15
N GLY A 173 -10.22 14.34 -27.78
CA GLY A 173 -10.92 14.53 -29.06
C GLY A 173 -12.44 14.38 -28.97
N VAL A 174 -13.05 14.71 -27.82
CA VAL A 174 -14.49 14.59 -27.58
C VAL A 174 -15.12 15.98 -27.40
N GLU A 175 -16.22 16.26 -28.09
CA GLU A 175 -17.00 17.49 -27.86
C GLU A 175 -17.93 17.33 -26.65
N VAL A 176 -17.85 18.27 -25.70
CA VAL A 176 -18.73 18.29 -24.52
C VAL A 176 -19.89 19.24 -24.76
N SER A 177 -21.12 18.72 -24.75
CA SER A 177 -22.32 19.53 -24.79
C SER A 177 -22.42 20.39 -23.52
N PRO A 178 -22.67 21.72 -23.63
CA PRO A 178 -22.84 22.60 -22.47
C PRO A 178 -23.93 22.13 -21.50
N LYS A 179 -24.97 21.45 -22.01
CA LYS A 179 -26.09 20.92 -21.21
C LYS A 179 -25.67 19.81 -20.25
N LEU A 180 -24.52 19.18 -20.46
CA LEU A 180 -23.99 18.16 -19.55
C LEU A 180 -23.73 18.77 -18.16
N PHE A 181 -23.23 20.00 -18.11
CA PHE A 181 -22.87 20.68 -16.88
C PHE A 181 -24.09 21.16 -16.08
N ASP A 182 -25.19 21.49 -16.75
CA ASP A 182 -26.44 21.87 -16.10
C ASP A 182 -27.11 20.70 -15.36
N SER A 183 -26.82 19.46 -15.75
CA SER A 183 -27.39 18.25 -15.13
C SER A 183 -26.61 17.74 -13.91
N LEU A 184 -25.45 18.33 -13.62
CA LEU A 184 -24.58 17.88 -12.54
C LEU A 184 -24.96 18.55 -11.22
N GLU A 185 -25.33 17.74 -10.23
CA GLU A 185 -25.49 18.20 -8.86
C GLU A 185 -24.11 18.51 -8.26
N PHE A 186 -23.92 19.72 -7.77
CA PHE A 186 -22.80 20.10 -6.92
C PHE A 186 -23.23 19.79 -5.49
N ARG A 187 -22.74 18.67 -4.94
CA ARG A 187 -23.21 18.13 -3.66
C ARG A 187 -22.85 19.04 -2.48
N GLU A 188 -23.84 19.32 -1.63
CA GLU A 188 -23.60 19.77 -0.25
C GLU A 188 -23.04 18.63 0.61
N ASN A 189 -22.18 18.99 1.56
CA ASN A 189 -21.43 18.11 2.46
C ASN A 189 -22.23 16.87 2.94
N VAL A 190 -21.80 15.69 2.49
CA VAL A 190 -22.25 14.41 3.07
C VAL A 190 -21.86 14.42 4.54
N LYS A 191 -22.84 14.26 5.44
CA LYS A 191 -22.59 14.22 6.89
C LYS A 191 -21.60 13.09 7.19
N SER A 192 -20.42 13.46 7.68
CA SER A 192 -19.42 12.49 8.14
C SER A 192 -19.97 11.75 9.36
N VAL A 193 -20.14 10.45 9.22
CA VAL A 193 -20.44 9.56 10.33
C VAL A 193 -19.15 9.38 11.14
N PRO A 194 -19.19 9.44 12.48
CA PRO A 194 -17.98 9.33 13.26
C PRO A 194 -17.41 7.89 13.29
N LEU A 195 -16.08 7.78 13.32
CA LEU A 195 -15.38 6.49 13.20
C LEU A 195 -15.58 5.54 14.39
N TRP A 196 -15.94 6.04 15.57
CA TRP A 196 -16.16 5.18 16.74
C TRP A 196 -17.33 4.21 16.57
N ILE A 197 -18.17 4.40 15.56
CA ILE A 197 -19.25 3.46 15.24
C ILE A 197 -18.72 2.09 14.80
N ILE A 198 -17.45 2.01 14.37
CA ILE A 198 -16.75 0.74 14.15
C ILE A 198 -16.83 -0.18 15.38
N PHE A 199 -16.79 0.41 16.58
CA PHE A 199 -16.82 -0.30 17.85
C PHE A 199 -18.23 -0.61 18.37
N THR A 200 -19.27 -0.19 17.66
CA THR A 200 -20.66 -0.43 18.08
C THR A 200 -21.06 -1.89 17.85
N SER A 201 -20.57 -2.51 16.77
CA SER A 201 -20.83 -3.92 16.46
C SER A 201 -19.65 -4.79 16.87
N LYS A 202 -19.93 -5.92 17.55
CA LYS A 202 -18.90 -6.92 17.88
C LYS A 202 -18.20 -7.45 16.64
N LYS A 203 -18.95 -7.67 15.56
CA LYS A 203 -18.44 -8.21 14.30
C LYS A 203 -17.52 -7.21 13.60
N LEU A 204 -17.99 -5.98 13.42
CA LEU A 204 -17.21 -4.90 12.80
C LEU A 204 -15.94 -4.59 13.61
N THR A 205 -16.03 -4.68 14.95
CA THR A 205 -14.86 -4.52 15.84
C THR A 205 -13.81 -5.60 15.59
N ILE A 206 -14.20 -6.88 15.58
CA ILE A 206 -13.27 -8.00 15.36
C ILE A 206 -12.62 -7.88 13.97
N GLN A 207 -13.42 -7.62 12.93
CA GLN A 207 -12.93 -7.40 11.57
C GLN A 207 -11.92 -6.25 11.52
N SER A 208 -12.22 -5.12 12.17
CA SER A 208 -11.33 -3.95 12.22
C SER A 208 -10.02 -4.25 12.94
N LEU A 209 -10.08 -4.94 14.09
CA LEU A 209 -8.88 -5.30 14.85
C LEU A 209 -7.97 -6.23 14.05
N ILE A 210 -8.54 -7.21 13.34
CA ILE A 210 -7.78 -8.12 12.46
C ILE A 210 -7.14 -7.33 11.32
N ILE A 211 -7.87 -6.40 10.69
CA ILE A 211 -7.34 -5.54 9.63
C ILE A 211 -6.22 -4.64 10.16
N PHE A 212 -6.40 -3.96 11.30
CA PHE A 212 -5.37 -3.11 11.91
C PHE A 212 -4.09 -3.89 12.24
N LEU A 213 -4.22 -5.09 12.81
CA LEU A 213 -3.10 -5.99 13.06
C LEU A 213 -2.39 -6.36 11.75
N ASN A 214 -3.16 -6.71 10.72
CA ASN A 214 -2.63 -7.10 9.43
C ASN A 214 -1.89 -5.95 8.73
N TRP A 215 -2.43 -4.73 8.76
CA TRP A 215 -1.75 -3.53 8.26
C TRP A 215 -0.45 -3.24 8.99
N PHE A 216 -0.46 -3.35 10.33
CA PHE A 216 0.74 -3.20 11.14
C PHE A 216 1.82 -4.23 10.74
N VAL A 217 1.47 -5.52 10.71
CA VAL A 217 2.41 -6.60 10.44
C VAL A 217 2.92 -6.55 9.00
N VAL A 218 2.04 -6.40 8.00
CA VAL A 218 2.46 -6.40 6.59
C VAL A 218 3.43 -5.26 6.32
N SER A 219 3.20 -4.07 6.89
CA SER A 219 4.11 -2.92 6.78
C SER A 219 5.42 -3.14 7.52
N MET A 220 5.35 -3.65 8.75
CA MET A 220 6.54 -3.95 9.55
C MET A 220 7.47 -4.94 8.82
N VAL A 221 6.91 -6.02 8.28
CA VAL A 221 7.66 -7.06 7.59
C VAL A 221 8.14 -6.57 6.21
N TYR A 222 7.29 -5.86 5.47
CA TYR A 222 7.64 -5.33 4.15
C TYR A 222 8.84 -4.37 4.20
N TYR A 223 8.81 -3.39 5.12
CA TYR A 223 9.94 -2.47 5.29
C TYR A 223 11.12 -3.15 5.99
N GLY A 224 10.85 -4.04 6.94
CA GLY A 224 11.86 -4.81 7.66
C GLY A 224 12.75 -5.64 6.74
N LEU A 225 12.16 -6.34 5.76
CA LEU A 225 12.93 -7.11 4.76
C LEU A 225 13.76 -6.21 3.84
N SER A 226 13.21 -5.05 3.43
CA SER A 226 13.96 -4.09 2.62
C SER A 226 15.17 -3.54 3.39
N LEU A 227 15.01 -3.23 4.68
CA LEU A 227 16.10 -2.76 5.54
C LEU A 227 17.11 -3.86 5.85
N ASN A 228 16.66 -5.10 6.05
CA ASN A 228 17.54 -6.24 6.33
C ASN A 228 18.26 -6.79 5.08
N SER A 229 17.95 -6.29 3.89
CA SER A 229 18.58 -6.72 2.62
C SER A 229 20.10 -6.58 2.60
N VAL A 230 20.62 -5.60 3.36
CA VAL A 230 22.06 -5.34 3.52
C VAL A 230 22.77 -6.42 4.34
N ASN A 231 22.04 -7.16 5.18
CA ASN A 231 22.59 -8.16 6.10
C ASN A 231 22.54 -9.60 5.56
N LEU A 232 22.01 -9.83 4.35
CA LEU A 232 21.83 -11.16 3.77
C LEU A 232 23.15 -11.81 3.28
N GLY A 233 24.26 -11.08 3.33
CA GLY A 233 25.55 -11.50 2.75
C GLY A 233 25.60 -11.27 1.23
N GLY A 234 26.78 -11.45 0.63
CA GLY A 234 26.99 -11.18 -0.79
C GLY A 234 27.07 -9.69 -1.12
N ASN A 235 26.52 -9.28 -2.27
CA ASN A 235 26.56 -7.90 -2.74
C ASN A 235 25.28 -7.15 -2.35
N ILE A 236 25.40 -6.13 -1.51
CA ILE A 236 24.28 -5.33 -0.99
C ILE A 236 23.42 -4.71 -2.11
N PHE A 237 24.03 -4.26 -3.21
CA PHE A 237 23.32 -3.62 -4.31
C PHE A 237 22.51 -4.62 -5.11
N LEU A 238 23.06 -5.81 -5.36
CA LEU A 238 22.34 -6.89 -6.03
C LEU A 238 21.18 -7.40 -5.16
N ASN A 239 21.37 -7.53 -3.85
CA ASN A 239 20.30 -7.93 -2.93
C ASN A 239 19.12 -6.95 -2.99
N PHE A 240 19.40 -5.64 -2.90
CA PHE A 240 18.36 -4.60 -2.98
C PHE A 240 17.70 -4.57 -4.36
N PHE A 241 18.48 -4.75 -5.44
CA PHE A 241 17.97 -4.84 -6.80
C PHE A 241 17.00 -6.01 -6.99
N PHE A 242 17.33 -7.22 -6.54
CA PHE A 242 16.45 -8.38 -6.67
C PHE A 242 15.17 -8.25 -5.85
N ILE A 243 15.26 -7.68 -4.65
CA ILE A 243 14.10 -7.38 -3.80
C ILE A 243 13.14 -6.40 -4.51
N GLY A 244 13.67 -5.32 -5.10
CA GLY A 244 12.86 -4.38 -5.88
C GLY A 244 12.29 -5.00 -7.17
N LEU A 245 13.09 -5.80 -7.87
CA LEU A 245 12.67 -6.48 -9.10
C LEU A 245 11.51 -7.46 -8.86
N ALA A 246 11.49 -8.11 -7.69
CA ALA A 246 10.45 -9.07 -7.32
C ALA A 246 9.06 -8.45 -7.12
N GLU A 247 8.96 -7.13 -6.93
CA GLU A 247 7.66 -6.46 -6.78
C GLU A 247 6.88 -6.39 -8.10
N PHE A 248 7.56 -6.20 -9.23
CA PHE A 248 6.93 -6.16 -10.55
C PHE A 248 6.08 -7.41 -10.88
N PRO A 249 6.65 -8.65 -10.83
CA PRO A 249 5.86 -9.84 -11.07
C PRO A 249 4.84 -10.07 -9.95
N ALA A 250 5.09 -9.62 -8.71
CA ALA A 250 4.14 -9.76 -7.61
C ALA A 250 2.85 -8.98 -7.89
N TYR A 251 2.96 -7.70 -8.25
CA TYR A 251 1.79 -6.88 -8.58
C TYR A 251 1.07 -7.41 -9.82
N PHE A 252 1.81 -7.78 -10.87
CA PHE A 252 1.22 -8.33 -12.09
C PHE A 252 0.43 -9.63 -11.83
N LEU A 253 1.02 -10.59 -11.10
CA LEU A 253 0.36 -11.85 -10.78
C LEU A 253 -0.82 -11.63 -9.81
N CYS A 254 -0.68 -10.72 -8.85
CA CYS A 254 -1.77 -10.36 -7.94
C CYS A 254 -3.02 -9.94 -8.71
N ILE A 255 -2.89 -9.07 -9.72
CA ILE A 255 -4.02 -8.61 -10.54
C ILE A 255 -4.70 -9.76 -11.30
N LEU A 256 -3.92 -10.69 -11.84
CA LEU A 256 -4.48 -11.82 -12.61
C LEU A 256 -5.19 -12.85 -11.73
N ILE A 257 -4.74 -13.02 -10.49
CA ILE A 257 -5.20 -14.06 -9.58
C ILE A 257 -6.35 -13.56 -8.70
N ILE A 258 -6.32 -12.30 -8.25
CA ILE A 258 -7.26 -11.75 -7.27
C ILE A 258 -8.72 -11.81 -7.74
N ASP A 259 -8.97 -11.66 -9.05
CA ASP A 259 -10.31 -11.72 -9.64
C ASP A 259 -10.81 -13.17 -9.85
N LYS A 260 -9.91 -14.15 -9.90
CA LYS A 260 -10.24 -15.57 -10.14
C LYS A 260 -10.38 -16.39 -8.87
N VAL A 261 -9.46 -16.19 -7.92
CA VAL A 261 -9.34 -17.01 -6.70
C VAL A 261 -10.09 -16.38 -5.52
N GLY A 262 -10.25 -15.05 -5.51
CA GLY A 262 -10.82 -14.30 -4.40
C GLY A 262 -9.74 -13.55 -3.60
N ARG A 263 -10.17 -12.57 -2.82
CA ARG A 263 -9.26 -11.63 -2.14
C ARG A 263 -8.67 -12.28 -0.90
N LYS A 264 -9.47 -13.01 -0.13
CA LYS A 264 -9.05 -13.62 1.14
C LYS A 264 -8.00 -14.73 0.95
N PRO A 265 -8.19 -15.75 0.09
CA PRO A 265 -7.19 -16.80 -0.10
C PRO A 265 -5.87 -16.24 -0.61
N VAL A 266 -5.91 -15.28 -1.54
CA VAL A 266 -4.69 -14.65 -2.07
C VAL A 266 -3.93 -13.95 -0.95
N TYR A 267 -4.61 -13.14 -0.13
CA TYR A 267 -3.97 -12.45 0.99
C TYR A 267 -3.40 -13.41 2.05
N CYS A 268 -4.17 -14.41 2.46
CA CYS A 268 -3.74 -15.35 3.51
C CYS A 268 -2.57 -16.21 3.04
N THR A 269 -2.65 -16.72 1.81
CA THR A 269 -1.56 -17.55 1.23
C THR A 269 -0.30 -16.73 1.04
N SER A 270 -0.38 -15.51 0.52
CA SER A 270 0.80 -14.66 0.35
C SER A 270 1.41 -14.29 1.69
N MET A 271 0.62 -13.98 2.72
CA MET A 271 1.17 -13.63 4.03
C MET A 271 1.83 -14.82 4.73
N ILE A 272 1.22 -16.01 4.67
CA ILE A 272 1.78 -17.23 5.25
C ILE A 272 3.03 -17.68 4.49
N LEU A 273 2.99 -17.73 3.15
CA LEU A 273 4.16 -18.09 2.33
C LEU A 273 5.31 -17.09 2.52
N GLY A 274 5.00 -15.79 2.58
CA GLY A 274 5.98 -14.76 2.91
C GLY A 274 6.64 -14.99 4.26
N GLY A 275 5.85 -15.31 5.29
CA GLY A 275 6.34 -15.62 6.63
C GLY A 275 7.17 -16.91 6.69
N ILE A 276 6.73 -17.99 6.05
CA ILE A 276 7.49 -19.24 5.92
C ILE A 276 8.82 -18.98 5.22
N SER A 277 8.84 -18.14 4.18
CA SER A 277 10.08 -17.80 3.48
C SER A 277 11.07 -17.05 4.38
N CYS A 278 10.58 -16.11 5.21
CA CYS A 278 11.39 -15.41 6.19
C CYS A 278 11.98 -16.36 7.23
N VAL A 279 11.17 -17.26 7.80
CA VAL A 279 11.65 -18.29 8.74
C VAL A 279 12.59 -19.29 8.06
N SER A 280 12.39 -19.59 6.78
CA SER A 280 13.25 -20.52 6.04
C SER A 280 14.62 -19.89 5.75
N SER A 281 14.64 -18.60 5.41
CA SER A 281 15.90 -17.85 5.19
C SER A 281 16.81 -17.86 6.43
N LEU A 282 16.21 -17.93 7.63
CA LEU A 282 16.89 -18.13 8.90
C LEU A 282 17.76 -19.40 8.91
N VAL A 283 17.14 -20.53 8.54
CA VAL A 283 17.77 -21.85 8.59
C VAL A 283 18.94 -21.87 7.62
N THR A 284 18.78 -21.26 6.45
CA THR A 284 19.87 -21.12 5.48
C THR A 284 21.00 -20.26 6.01
N MET A 285 20.72 -19.11 6.64
CA MET A 285 21.76 -18.24 7.23
C MET A 285 22.55 -18.93 8.36
N MET A 286 21.92 -19.81 9.14
CA MET A 286 22.59 -20.55 10.21
C MET A 286 23.44 -21.72 9.72
N TYR A 287 22.82 -22.60 8.93
CA TYR A 287 23.36 -23.93 8.66
C TYR A 287 23.99 -24.06 7.26
N LEU A 288 23.68 -23.16 6.33
CA LEU A 288 24.07 -23.22 4.93
C LEU A 288 24.73 -21.92 4.48
N LYS A 289 25.70 -21.42 5.26
CA LYS A 289 26.42 -20.16 4.99
C LYS A 289 27.09 -20.11 3.61
N GLU A 290 27.43 -21.26 3.04
CA GLU A 290 28.01 -21.38 1.70
C GLU A 290 27.00 -21.10 0.57
N TYR A 291 25.69 -21.22 0.84
CA TYR A 291 24.62 -21.06 -0.15
C TYR A 291 23.91 -19.70 -0.04
N VAL A 292 24.68 -18.61 -0.04
CA VAL A 292 24.15 -17.23 0.05
C VAL A 292 23.10 -16.93 -1.03
N GLY A 293 23.27 -17.46 -2.24
CA GLY A 293 22.29 -17.31 -3.33
C GLY A 293 20.91 -17.89 -3.01
N PHE A 294 20.85 -18.99 -2.24
CA PHE A 294 19.59 -19.58 -1.81
C PHE A 294 18.88 -18.71 -0.75
N THR A 295 19.64 -18.12 0.18
CA THR A 295 19.11 -17.14 1.14
C THR A 295 18.50 -15.95 0.40
N ILE A 296 19.22 -15.38 -0.58
CA ILE A 296 18.73 -14.25 -1.38
C ILE A 296 17.46 -14.64 -2.13
N ALA A 297 17.41 -15.82 -2.74
CA ALA A 297 16.22 -16.31 -3.44
C ALA A 297 15.02 -16.44 -2.50
N LEU A 298 15.20 -17.00 -1.30
CA LEU A 298 14.15 -17.10 -0.29
C LEU A 298 13.68 -15.73 0.19
N THR A 299 14.59 -14.81 0.52
CA THR A 299 14.20 -13.47 0.97
C THR A 299 13.48 -12.70 -0.15
N THR A 300 13.92 -12.84 -1.39
CA THR A 300 13.28 -12.26 -2.58
C THR A 300 11.88 -12.85 -2.79
N PHE A 301 11.72 -14.17 -2.63
CA PHE A 301 10.41 -14.82 -2.67
C PHE A 301 9.50 -14.35 -1.51
N GLY A 302 10.07 -14.14 -0.32
CA GLY A 302 9.35 -13.55 0.81
C GLY A 302 8.84 -12.15 0.48
N LYS A 303 9.70 -11.29 -0.07
CA LYS A 303 9.35 -9.94 -0.50
C LYS A 303 8.26 -9.94 -1.57
N PHE A 304 8.37 -10.79 -2.59
CA PHE A 304 7.35 -10.99 -3.63
C PHE A 304 5.97 -11.23 -3.01
N ASN A 305 5.88 -12.18 -2.08
CA ASN A 305 4.62 -12.53 -1.44
C ASN A 305 4.08 -11.38 -0.57
N LEU A 306 4.94 -10.67 0.15
CA LEU A 306 4.54 -9.54 0.98
C LEU A 306 4.12 -8.32 0.18
N ALA A 307 4.74 -8.06 -0.97
CA ALA A 307 4.30 -7.02 -1.91
C ALA A 307 2.89 -7.33 -2.44
N ALA A 308 2.60 -8.59 -2.77
CA ALA A 308 1.26 -9.03 -3.12
C ALA A 308 0.27 -8.84 -1.95
N SER A 309 0.63 -9.24 -0.72
CA SER A 309 -0.20 -8.99 0.47
C SER A 309 -0.50 -7.51 0.67
N PHE A 310 0.49 -6.64 0.48
CA PHE A 310 0.36 -5.19 0.63
C PHE A 310 -0.60 -4.60 -0.42
N ALA A 311 -0.63 -5.12 -1.65
CA ALA A 311 -1.60 -4.71 -2.66
C ALA A 311 -3.03 -5.19 -2.32
N VAL A 312 -3.18 -6.45 -1.88
CA VAL A 312 -4.50 -7.03 -1.61
C VAL A 312 -5.16 -6.43 -0.37
N ILE A 313 -4.40 -6.06 0.67
CA ILE A 313 -4.98 -5.49 1.90
C ILE A 313 -5.66 -4.13 1.68
N TYR A 314 -5.19 -3.33 0.71
CA TYR A 314 -5.89 -2.11 0.28
C TYR A 314 -7.29 -2.44 -0.28
N VAL A 315 -7.38 -3.49 -1.10
CA VAL A 315 -8.65 -3.95 -1.70
C VAL A 315 -9.58 -4.52 -0.64
N ILE A 316 -9.10 -5.44 0.21
CA ILE A 316 -9.90 -6.04 1.29
C ILE A 316 -10.43 -4.96 2.23
N SER A 317 -9.58 -4.00 2.64
CA SER A 317 -10.02 -2.92 3.53
C SER A 317 -11.09 -2.04 2.88
N GLY A 318 -10.94 -1.76 1.58
CA GLY A 318 -11.94 -1.00 0.82
C GLY A 318 -13.26 -1.74 0.59
N GLU A 319 -13.24 -3.08 0.52
CA GLU A 319 -14.45 -3.89 0.29
C GLU A 319 -15.16 -4.29 1.58
N LEU A 320 -14.44 -4.42 2.70
CA LEU A 320 -14.97 -4.89 3.98
C LEU A 320 -15.75 -3.81 4.74
N PHE A 321 -15.32 -2.56 4.65
CA PHE A 321 -15.94 -1.47 5.41
C PHE A 321 -17.16 -0.85 4.70
N PRO A 322 -18.25 -0.55 5.43
CA PRO A 322 -19.41 0.14 4.90
C PRO A 322 -19.05 1.48 4.25
N THR A 323 -19.70 1.84 3.14
CA THR A 323 -19.37 3.05 2.36
C THR A 323 -19.33 4.32 3.22
N VAL A 324 -20.23 4.44 4.21
CA VAL A 324 -20.32 5.57 5.16
C VAL A 324 -19.07 5.79 6.03
N ILE A 325 -18.32 4.73 6.36
CA ILE A 325 -17.13 4.79 7.24
C ILE A 325 -15.84 4.31 6.55
N ARG A 326 -15.93 3.79 5.32
CA ARG A 326 -14.85 3.14 4.59
C ARG A 326 -13.58 3.96 4.52
N ASN A 327 -13.69 5.22 4.11
CA ASN A 327 -12.52 6.09 3.92
C ASN A 327 -11.76 6.30 5.23
N GLY A 328 -12.47 6.55 6.34
CA GLY A 328 -11.81 6.73 7.64
C GLY A 328 -11.35 5.42 8.28
N ALA A 329 -11.99 4.28 7.99
CA ALA A 329 -11.56 2.97 8.45
C ALA A 329 -10.27 2.51 7.72
N VAL A 330 -10.21 2.65 6.39
CA VAL A 330 -8.99 2.40 5.60
C VAL A 330 -7.89 3.37 6.00
N GLY A 331 -8.21 4.66 6.22
CA GLY A 331 -7.27 5.66 6.72
C GLY A 331 -6.67 5.30 8.08
N THR A 332 -7.50 4.94 9.06
CA THR A 332 -7.05 4.43 10.36
C THR A 332 -6.18 3.18 10.22
N SER A 333 -6.57 2.25 9.35
CA SER A 333 -5.79 1.04 9.08
C SER A 333 -4.40 1.36 8.52
N SER A 334 -4.32 2.30 7.58
CA SER A 334 -3.05 2.80 7.05
C SER A 334 -2.19 3.46 8.13
N CYS A 335 -2.78 4.04 9.18
CA CYS A 335 -2.01 4.60 10.30
C CYS A 335 -1.30 3.50 11.08
N PHE A 336 -1.99 2.40 11.38
CA PHE A 336 -1.37 1.21 11.98
C PHE A 336 -0.24 0.65 11.12
N ALA A 337 -0.37 0.71 9.78
CA ALA A 337 0.72 0.37 8.87
C ALA A 337 1.96 1.25 9.09
N ARG A 338 1.80 2.57 9.25
CA ARG A 338 2.94 3.46 9.51
C ARG A 338 3.58 3.22 10.87
N ILE A 339 2.80 2.89 11.89
CA ILE A 339 3.35 2.45 13.19
C ILE A 339 4.17 1.17 13.00
N GLY A 340 3.69 0.20 12.21
CA GLY A 340 4.46 -1.00 11.85
C GLY A 340 5.78 -0.66 11.14
N GLY A 341 5.75 0.30 10.22
CA GLY A 341 6.94 0.82 9.55
C GLY A 341 7.92 1.53 10.50
N MET A 342 7.44 2.21 11.54
CA MET A 342 8.27 2.82 12.59
C MET A 342 8.98 1.77 13.45
N VAL A 343 8.34 0.62 13.68
CA VAL A 343 8.88 -0.49 14.46
C VAL A 343 9.89 -1.32 13.65
N ALA A 344 9.72 -1.42 12.33
CA ALA A 344 10.56 -2.25 11.47
C ALA A 344 12.08 -2.01 11.57
N PRO A 345 12.58 -0.75 11.54
CA PRO A 345 14.00 -0.46 11.78
C PRO A 345 14.53 -1.01 13.10
N TYR A 346 13.76 -0.92 14.19
CA TYR A 346 14.18 -1.40 15.51
C TYR A 346 14.26 -2.93 15.54
N VAL A 347 13.32 -3.61 14.88
CA VAL A 347 13.36 -5.08 14.77
C VAL A 347 14.54 -5.52 13.91
N ALA A 348 14.88 -4.79 12.85
CA ALA A 348 16.07 -5.06 12.03
C ALA A 348 17.37 -4.82 12.81
N GLU A 349 17.47 -3.69 13.54
CA GLU A 349 18.63 -3.31 14.34
C GLU A 349 18.82 -4.19 15.59
N ALA A 350 17.78 -4.87 16.06
CA ALA A 350 17.89 -5.83 17.17
C ALA A 350 18.99 -6.88 16.92
N SER A 351 19.30 -7.17 15.66
CA SER A 351 20.40 -8.05 15.26
C SER A 351 21.81 -7.53 15.59
N ASN A 352 21.98 -6.22 15.82
CA ASN A 352 23.28 -5.62 16.14
C ASN A 352 23.47 -5.38 17.65
N VAL A 353 22.37 -5.29 18.42
CA VAL A 353 22.39 -4.91 19.85
C VAL A 353 22.59 -6.09 20.79
N LEU A 354 21.98 -7.22 20.49
CA LEU A 354 22.26 -8.44 21.22
C LEU A 354 23.71 -8.83 20.89
N ALA A 355 24.54 -9.24 21.86
CA ALA A 355 25.95 -9.61 21.62
C ALA A 355 26.12 -11.13 21.54
N SER A 356 25.20 -11.82 20.87
CA SER A 356 25.08 -13.28 20.86
C SER A 356 25.27 -13.86 19.44
N PRO A 357 25.81 -15.07 19.27
CA PRO A 357 25.93 -15.71 17.95
C PRO A 357 24.58 -15.91 17.22
N TYR A 358 23.45 -15.68 17.89
CA TYR A 358 22.08 -15.83 17.39
C TYR A 358 21.42 -14.51 16.94
N ASN A 359 22.13 -13.38 16.87
CA ASN A 359 21.45 -12.08 16.67
C ASN A 359 20.82 -11.89 15.28
N GLN A 360 21.45 -12.41 14.23
CA GLN A 360 20.92 -12.35 12.86
C GLN A 360 19.57 -13.09 12.71
N LEU A 361 19.20 -13.86 13.74
CA LEU A 361 17.98 -14.67 13.77
C LEU A 361 16.75 -13.88 14.19
N VAL A 362 16.93 -12.89 15.05
CA VAL A 362 15.84 -12.19 15.71
C VAL A 362 14.94 -11.47 14.70
N PRO A 363 15.46 -10.69 13.72
CA PRO A 363 14.60 -10.00 12.77
C PRO A 363 13.79 -10.98 11.92
N SER A 364 14.44 -12.00 11.35
CA SER A 364 13.80 -12.96 10.45
C SER A 364 12.73 -13.82 11.14
N LEU A 365 12.95 -14.17 12.42
CA LEU A 365 11.95 -14.85 13.25
C LEU A 365 10.78 -13.93 13.61
N CYS A 366 11.04 -12.72 14.08
CA CYS A 366 10.00 -11.75 14.42
C CYS A 366 9.13 -11.45 13.20
N PHE A 367 9.75 -11.21 12.05
CA PHE A 367 9.07 -10.96 10.79
C PHE A 367 8.29 -12.18 10.29
N GLY A 368 8.92 -13.36 10.30
CA GLY A 368 8.30 -14.59 9.81
C GLY A 368 7.11 -15.05 10.65
N ILE A 369 7.28 -15.11 11.98
CA ILE A 369 6.24 -15.55 12.91
C ILE A 369 5.07 -14.56 12.93
N SER A 370 5.35 -13.25 12.97
CA SER A 370 4.28 -12.25 12.95
C SER A 370 3.46 -12.31 11.66
N ALA A 371 4.12 -12.49 10.50
CA ALA A 371 3.43 -12.66 9.22
C ALA A 371 2.53 -13.91 9.19
N ILE A 372 3.02 -15.06 9.69
CA ILE A 372 2.22 -16.29 9.75
C ILE A 372 1.01 -16.08 10.67
N ILE A 373 1.21 -15.52 11.86
CA ILE A 373 0.12 -15.27 12.82
C ILE A 373 -0.93 -14.33 12.23
N ALA A 374 -0.51 -13.22 11.62
CA ALA A 374 -1.42 -12.25 11.00
C ALA A 374 -2.20 -12.86 9.81
N GLY A 375 -1.53 -13.65 8.97
CA GLY A 375 -2.15 -14.39 7.88
C GLY A 375 -3.17 -15.43 8.37
N CYS A 376 -2.88 -16.11 9.48
CA CYS A 376 -3.84 -17.02 10.12
C CYS A 376 -5.05 -16.28 10.68
N PHE A 377 -4.87 -15.11 11.33
CA PHE A 377 -6.00 -14.30 11.79
C PHE A 377 -6.84 -13.75 10.63
N ALA A 378 -6.23 -13.46 9.48
CA ALA A 378 -6.95 -13.03 8.29
C ALA A 378 -7.89 -14.12 7.72
N LEU A 379 -7.71 -15.41 8.08
CA LEU A 379 -8.65 -16.47 7.72
C LEU A 379 -10.03 -16.31 8.38
N ILE A 380 -10.14 -15.52 9.45
CA ILE A 380 -11.42 -15.22 10.11
C ILE A 380 -12.24 -14.21 9.28
N LEU A 381 -11.57 -13.39 8.45
CA LEU A 381 -12.26 -12.40 7.63
C LEU A 381 -13.17 -13.07 6.58
N PRO A 382 -14.30 -12.45 6.22
CA PRO A 382 -15.14 -12.93 5.12
C PRO A 382 -14.45 -12.73 3.77
N GLU A 383 -14.80 -13.57 2.80
CA GLU A 383 -14.44 -13.35 1.40
C GLU A 383 -15.28 -12.20 0.82
N THR A 384 -14.65 -11.30 0.06
CA THR A 384 -15.28 -10.10 -0.50
C THR A 384 -15.54 -10.21 -2.01
N LEU A 385 -15.00 -11.24 -2.69
CA LEU A 385 -15.23 -11.48 -4.11
C LEU A 385 -16.73 -11.56 -4.47
N ASN A 386 -17.14 -10.73 -5.43
CA ASN A 386 -18.50 -10.63 -5.99
C ASN A 386 -19.60 -10.31 -4.97
N ARG A 387 -19.26 -9.73 -3.81
CA ARG A 387 -20.26 -9.26 -2.84
C ARG A 387 -20.65 -7.80 -3.11
N HIS A 388 -21.91 -7.48 -2.84
CA HIS A 388 -22.35 -6.08 -2.84
C HIS A 388 -21.62 -5.33 -1.72
N LEU A 389 -21.18 -4.12 -2.00
CA LEU A 389 -20.51 -3.27 -1.03
C LEU A 389 -21.56 -2.83 0.00
N PRO A 390 -21.37 -3.10 1.31
CA PRO A 390 -22.36 -2.70 2.30
C PRO A 390 -22.45 -1.18 2.34
N ASP A 391 -23.66 -0.64 2.23
CA ASP A 391 -23.89 0.80 2.35
C ASP A 391 -24.05 1.20 3.81
N ASP A 392 -24.72 0.35 4.60
CA ASP A 392 -25.00 0.56 6.01
C ASP A 392 -24.37 -0.50 6.92
N ILE A 393 -24.24 -0.16 8.21
CA ILE A 393 -23.66 -1.05 9.24
C ILE A 393 -24.53 -2.29 9.46
N ALA A 394 -25.87 -2.13 9.44
CA ALA A 394 -26.79 -3.25 9.55
C ALA A 394 -26.66 -4.23 8.38
N GLU A 395 -26.35 -3.72 7.18
CA GLU A 395 -26.08 -4.55 5.99
C GLU A 395 -24.77 -5.32 6.15
N ALA A 396 -23.70 -4.66 6.64
CA ALA A 396 -22.43 -5.31 6.93
C ALA A 396 -22.54 -6.42 8.00
N GLU A 397 -23.44 -6.25 8.97
CA GLU A 397 -23.75 -7.29 9.96
C GLU A 397 -24.44 -8.51 9.32
N ASN A 398 -25.40 -8.28 8.42
CA ASN A 398 -26.22 -9.33 7.80
C ASN A 398 -25.52 -10.10 6.66
N GLN A 399 -24.53 -9.52 5.96
CA GLN A 399 -23.89 -10.16 4.79
C GLN A 399 -23.13 -11.49 5.07
N GLU A 400 -22.86 -11.87 6.32
CA GLU A 400 -22.29 -13.20 6.61
C GLU A 400 -23.36 -14.29 6.78
N SER A 401 -24.59 -13.96 7.20
CA SER A 401 -25.64 -14.97 7.34
C SER A 401 -26.08 -15.50 5.97
N GLU A 402 -26.00 -14.67 4.93
CA GLU A 402 -26.25 -15.09 3.55
C GLU A 402 -25.08 -15.89 2.97
N GLY A 403 -23.83 -15.52 3.27
CA GLY A 403 -22.63 -16.20 2.76
C GLY A 403 -22.50 -17.66 3.21
N SER A 404 -22.85 -17.97 4.46
CA SER A 404 -22.96 -19.35 4.96
C SER A 404 -24.16 -20.08 4.34
N SER A 405 -25.30 -19.41 4.13
CA SER A 405 -26.46 -20.03 3.45
C SER A 405 -26.20 -20.38 1.97
N ILE A 406 -25.36 -19.61 1.27
CA ILE A 406 -25.01 -19.86 -0.14
C ILE A 406 -23.99 -21.00 -0.25
N LEU A 407 -23.05 -21.09 0.69
CA LEU A 407 -22.12 -22.23 0.80
C LEU A 407 -22.87 -23.51 1.18
N ASP A 408 -23.83 -23.46 2.12
CA ASP A 408 -24.68 -24.60 2.46
C ASP A 408 -25.57 -25.01 1.29
N LYS A 409 -26.17 -24.06 0.54
CA LYS A 409 -26.95 -24.36 -0.67
C LYS A 409 -26.11 -24.94 -1.80
N ARG A 410 -24.87 -24.49 -2.01
CA ARG A 410 -23.96 -25.08 -3.00
C ARG A 410 -23.51 -26.48 -2.59
N THR A 411 -23.24 -26.70 -1.31
CA THR A 411 -22.84 -28.02 -0.79
C THR A 411 -24.00 -29.02 -0.83
N LEU A 412 -25.23 -28.56 -0.54
CA LEU A 412 -26.46 -29.34 -0.73
C LEU A 412 -26.70 -29.67 -2.21
N SER A 413 -26.57 -28.70 -3.12
CA SER A 413 -26.76 -28.93 -4.56
C SER A 413 -25.73 -29.91 -5.16
N LEU A 414 -24.49 -29.90 -4.67
CA LEU A 414 -23.45 -30.85 -5.09
C LEU A 414 -23.67 -32.24 -4.48
N SER A 415 -24.27 -32.34 -3.28
CA SER A 415 -24.66 -33.61 -2.67
C SER A 415 -25.90 -34.24 -3.32
N GLU A 416 -26.85 -33.42 -3.78
CA GLU A 416 -28.04 -33.87 -4.49
C GLU A 416 -27.71 -34.31 -5.93
N GLN A 417 -26.77 -33.61 -6.60
CA GLN A 417 -26.28 -34.02 -7.93
C GLN A 417 -25.41 -35.28 -7.91
N GLY A 418 -24.81 -35.64 -6.77
CA GLY A 418 -24.07 -36.89 -6.60
C GLY A 418 -24.94 -38.16 -6.51
N ASN A 419 -26.24 -38.01 -6.19
CA ASN A 419 -27.14 -39.14 -5.92
C ASN A 419 -28.22 -39.38 -6.99
N HIS A 420 -28.31 -38.55 -8.04
CA HIS A 420 -29.27 -38.74 -9.12
C HIS A 420 -28.59 -38.78 -10.49
N VAL A 421 -28.02 -39.94 -10.83
CA VAL A 421 -27.76 -40.30 -12.23
C VAL A 421 -28.88 -41.24 -12.67
N GLN A 422 -29.94 -40.69 -13.29
CA GLN A 422 -30.76 -41.41 -14.26
C GLN A 422 -31.52 -40.44 -15.19
N TYR A 423 -31.21 -40.60 -16.47
CA TYR A 423 -31.89 -40.16 -17.71
C TYR A 423 -33.21 -39.38 -17.61
N THR A 424 -33.27 -38.20 -18.22
CA THR A 424 -34.31 -37.86 -19.22
C THR A 424 -33.86 -36.70 -20.11
N GLU A 425 -33.99 -36.87 -21.42
CA GLU A 425 -33.82 -35.86 -22.47
C GLU A 425 -34.94 -34.80 -22.44
N LEU A 426 -34.67 -33.59 -22.98
CA LEU A 426 -35.43 -32.90 -24.05
C LEU A 426 -35.46 -31.36 -23.91
N LYS A 427 -34.81 -30.73 -24.89
CA LYS A 427 -35.31 -29.67 -25.80
C LYS A 427 -35.65 -28.26 -25.28
N THR A 428 -34.87 -27.31 -25.82
CA THR A 428 -35.27 -26.06 -26.53
C THR A 428 -36.35 -25.18 -25.91
N PHE A 429 -36.07 -23.89 -25.70
CA PHE A 429 -36.47 -22.83 -26.64
C PHE A 429 -35.92 -21.45 -26.23
N ASP A 430 -35.47 -20.71 -27.24
CA ASP A 430 -35.25 -19.26 -27.25
C ASP A 430 -36.44 -18.47 -26.68
N ASN A 431 -36.18 -17.35 -26.01
CA ASN A 431 -36.52 -16.04 -26.56
C ASN A 431 -36.03 -14.86 -25.71
N LYS A 432 -35.44 -13.90 -26.42
CA LYS A 432 -35.23 -12.51 -26.03
C LYS A 432 -36.57 -11.80 -25.81
N VAL A 433 -36.62 -10.89 -24.84
CA VAL A 433 -36.80 -9.43 -25.06
C VAL A 433 -35.93 -8.70 -24.04
#